data_AF-A0AAV9PYQ7-F1
#
_entry.id   AF-A0AAV9PYQ7-F1
#
_cell.length_a   1.000
_cell.length_b   1.000
_cell.length_c   1.000
_cell.angle_alpha   90.00
_cell.angle_beta   90.00
_cell.angle_gamma   90.00
#
_symmetry.space_group_name_H-M   'P 1'
#
loop_
_entity.id
_entity.type
_entity.pdbx_description
1 polymer ?
#
loop_
_entity_poly.entity_id
_entity_poly.type
_entity_poly.pdbx_seq_one_letter_code
_entity_poly.pdbx_strand_id
1 'polypeptide(L)'
;MYDQDTPEVGSTHCCVEWAVDQQPPTTWTNTCDNSTFGVLVQSWNGVDNMSLQMSHQYIDNSVGQYPYNVLTKFSEFSLAYPSTQYYDCDMSTAECQSTAVIVALVTEAVA
;
A
#
# COMPACT_ATOMS: atom_id res chain seq x y z
N MET A 1 28.86 6.49 8.89
CA MET A 1 27.58 6.05 9.48
C MET A 1 26.78 5.52 8.31
N TYR A 2 26.48 4.23 8.29
CA TYR A 2 25.78 3.61 7.18
C TYR A 2 24.28 3.84 7.38
N ASP A 3 23.59 4.22 6.31
CA ASP A 3 22.14 4.15 6.17
C ASP A 3 21.68 2.78 6.68
N GLN A 4 20.79 2.75 7.67
CA GLN A 4 20.18 1.48 8.04
C GLN A 4 19.10 1.23 7.00
N ASP A 5 19.43 0.39 6.02
CA ASP A 5 18.47 -0.12 5.04
C ASP A 5 17.14 -0.43 5.73
N THR A 6 16.02 -0.15 5.04
CA THR A 6 14.69 -0.41 5.59
C THR A 6 14.66 -1.81 6.19
N PRO A 7 14.31 -1.93 7.49
CA PRO A 7 14.39 -3.21 8.16
C PRO A 7 13.55 -4.23 7.41
N GLU A 8 14.10 -5.43 7.22
CA GLU A 8 13.36 -6.54 6.63
C GLU A 8 12.20 -6.88 7.57
N VAL A 9 10.98 -6.63 7.10
CA VAL A 9 9.73 -6.88 7.83
C VAL A 9 8.96 -7.98 7.13
N GLY A 10 8.34 -8.86 7.92
CA GLY A 10 7.48 -9.92 7.41
C GLY A 10 6.26 -9.37 6.68
N SER A 11 5.56 -10.25 5.95
CA SER A 11 4.29 -9.91 5.30
C SER A 11 3.27 -9.40 6.31
N THR A 12 2.60 -8.30 5.99
CA THR A 12 1.43 -7.81 6.72
C THR A 12 0.18 -7.99 5.87
N HIS A 13 -0.95 -8.15 6.53
CA HIS A 13 -2.27 -8.13 5.90
C HIS A 13 -2.92 -6.77 6.12
N CYS A 14 -3.64 -6.28 5.11
CA CYS A 14 -4.37 -5.02 5.18
C CYS A 14 -5.76 -5.17 4.55
N CYS A 15 -6.80 -4.74 5.27
CA CYS A 15 -8.19 -4.73 4.86
C CYS A 15 -8.70 -3.30 4.73
N VAL A 16 -9.12 -2.92 3.53
CA VAL A 16 -9.83 -1.64 3.30
C VAL A 16 -11.28 -1.96 2.97
N GLU A 17 -12.19 -1.47 3.79
CA GLU A 17 -13.63 -1.73 3.67
C GLU A 17 -14.41 -0.41 3.76
N TRP A 18 -15.50 -0.32 3.01
CA TRP A 18 -16.43 0.81 3.06
C TRP A 18 -17.85 0.33 2.75
N ALA A 19 -18.83 1.16 3.09
CA ALA A 19 -20.22 0.83 2.82
C ALA A 19 -20.50 0.81 1.31
N VAL A 20 -21.39 -0.10 0.90
CA VAL A 20 -21.89 -0.16 -0.49
C VAL A 20 -22.47 1.21 -0.88
N ASP A 21 -22.28 1.60 -2.14
CA ASP A 21 -22.67 2.90 -2.72
C ASP A 21 -21.97 4.13 -2.11
N GLN A 22 -20.93 3.93 -1.29
CA GLN A 22 -20.04 5.00 -0.84
C GLN A 22 -18.70 4.99 -1.60
N GLN A 23 -18.02 6.13 -1.55
CA GLN A 23 -16.64 6.23 -2.03
C GLN A 23 -15.68 5.59 -1.02
N PRO A 24 -14.56 5.01 -1.48
CA PRO A 24 -13.56 4.45 -0.58
C PRO A 24 -12.96 5.54 0.33
N PRO A 25 -12.41 5.16 1.49
CA PRO A 25 -11.72 6.10 2.36
C PRO A 25 -10.54 6.74 1.64
N THR A 26 -10.50 8.07 1.63
CA THR A 26 -9.40 8.87 1.07
C THR A 26 -8.39 9.32 2.15
N THR A 27 -8.50 8.76 3.35
CA THR A 27 -7.57 9.00 4.46
C THR A 27 -6.93 7.69 4.91
N TRP A 28 -5.74 7.78 5.50
CA TRP A 28 -5.04 6.65 6.11
C TRP A 28 -5.82 6.14 7.32
N THR A 29 -6.70 5.19 7.09
CA THR A 29 -7.30 4.39 8.16
C THR A 29 -6.33 3.28 8.54
N ASN A 30 -6.34 2.89 9.82
CA ASN A 30 -5.51 1.79 10.29
C ASN A 30 -6.11 0.46 9.77
N THR A 31 -5.73 0.13 8.55
CA THR A 31 -6.28 -0.99 7.77
C THR A 31 -5.38 -2.21 7.81
N CYS A 32 -4.16 -2.08 8.34
CA CYS A 32 -3.16 -3.13 8.39
C CYS A 32 -3.00 -3.73 9.80
N ASP A 33 -2.72 -5.03 9.87
CA ASP A 33 -2.41 -5.72 11.13
C ASP A 33 -1.15 -5.13 11.79
N ASN A 34 -0.16 -4.75 10.96
CA ASN A 34 1.00 -3.99 11.40
C ASN A 34 0.75 -2.48 11.21
N SER A 35 0.66 -1.75 12.31
CA SER A 35 0.40 -0.30 12.31
C SER A 35 1.53 0.55 11.74
N THR A 36 2.70 -0.02 11.43
CA THR A 36 3.75 0.68 10.67
C THR A 36 3.44 0.75 9.18
N PHE A 37 2.50 -0.06 8.70
CA PHE A 37 2.02 -0.05 7.33
C PHE A 37 0.67 0.64 7.22
N GLY A 38 0.44 1.28 6.08
CA GLY A 38 -0.87 1.81 5.72
C GLY A 38 -1.18 1.53 4.26
N VAL A 39 -2.46 1.42 3.96
CA VAL A 39 -2.98 1.39 2.59
C VAL A 39 -4.05 2.46 2.44
N LEU A 40 -3.95 3.23 1.36
CA LEU A 40 -4.86 4.30 0.99
C LEU A 40 -5.35 4.09 -0.43
N VAL A 41 -6.66 4.17 -0.64
CA VAL A 41 -7.25 4.11 -1.98
C VAL A 41 -7.17 5.49 -2.61
N GLN A 42 -6.36 5.62 -3.67
CA GLN A 42 -6.21 6.87 -4.41
C GLN A 42 -7.30 7.04 -5.47
N SER A 43 -7.68 5.95 -6.14
CA SER A 43 -8.80 5.94 -7.08
C SER A 43 -9.50 4.59 -7.11
N TRP A 44 -10.82 4.61 -7.34
CA TRP A 44 -11.65 3.42 -7.42
C TRP A 44 -12.67 3.58 -8.54
N ASN A 45 -12.57 2.73 -9.56
CA ASN A 45 -13.53 2.62 -10.65
C ASN A 45 -14.17 1.22 -10.72
N GLY A 46 -13.82 0.34 -9.78
CA GLY A 46 -14.22 -1.06 -9.72
C GLY A 46 -13.10 -1.93 -9.15
N VAL A 47 -13.43 -3.17 -8.77
CA VAL A 47 -12.42 -4.17 -8.38
C VAL A 47 -11.39 -4.40 -9.49
N ASP A 48 -11.79 -4.24 -10.74
CA ASP A 48 -10.94 -4.38 -11.91
C ASP A 48 -10.06 -3.16 -12.21
N ASN A 49 -10.35 -2.00 -11.60
CA ASN A 49 -9.66 -0.74 -11.91
C ASN A 49 -9.57 0.16 -10.66
N MET A 50 -8.41 0.15 -10.02
CA MET A 50 -8.12 0.95 -8.83
C MET A 50 -6.66 1.34 -8.73
N SER A 51 -6.38 2.40 -7.96
CA SER A 51 -5.02 2.75 -7.55
C SER A 51 -4.93 2.87 -6.04
N LEU A 52 -3.82 2.37 -5.50
CA LEU A 52 -3.53 2.30 -4.09
C LEU A 52 -2.18 2.95 -3.80
N GLN A 53 -2.10 3.68 -2.69
CA GLN A 53 -0.86 4.13 -2.11
C GLN A 53 -0.60 3.31 -0.84
N MET A 54 0.60 2.77 -0.72
CA MET A 54 1.04 2.06 0.48
C MET A 54 2.09 2.90 1.19
N SER A 55 2.06 2.90 2.52
CA SER A 55 3.08 3.52 3.36
C SER A 55 3.74 2.50 4.27
N HIS A 56 5.02 2.72 4.58
CA HIS A 56 5.74 1.97 5.60
C HIS A 56 6.61 2.93 6.42
N GLN A 57 6.34 3.01 7.72
CA GLN A 57 7.08 3.81 8.67
C GLN A 57 8.07 2.97 9.47
N TYR A 58 9.31 3.44 9.61
CA TYR A 58 10.34 2.76 10.40
C TYR A 58 11.30 3.76 11.04
N ILE A 59 12.05 3.31 12.03
CA ILE A 59 13.05 4.13 12.72
C ILE A 59 14.43 3.87 12.12
N ASP A 60 15.12 4.93 11.68
CA ASP A 60 16.52 4.91 11.27
C ASP A 60 17.36 5.85 12.15
N ASN A 61 18.06 5.26 13.12
CA ASN A 61 18.93 6.00 14.04
C ASN A 61 20.22 6.52 13.39
N SER A 62 20.48 6.19 12.13
CA SER A 62 21.59 6.76 11.35
C SER A 62 21.27 8.14 10.78
N VAL A 63 19.99 8.55 10.72
CA VAL A 63 19.58 9.84 10.14
C VAL A 63 19.51 10.94 11.21
N GLY A 64 19.27 10.58 12.47
CA GLY A 64 19.26 11.53 13.58
C GLY A 64 18.61 11.00 14.86
N GLN A 65 18.03 11.92 15.62
CA GLN A 65 17.18 11.62 16.78
C GLN A 65 15.74 11.99 16.48
N TYR A 66 14.82 11.43 17.26
CA TYR A 66 13.41 11.76 17.19
C TYR A 66 13.17 13.29 17.18
N PRO A 67 12.30 13.81 16.30
CA PRO A 67 11.42 13.09 15.36
C PRO A 67 12.08 12.70 14.02
N TYR A 68 13.27 13.22 13.71
CA TYR A 68 13.93 13.09 12.40
C TYR A 68 14.44 11.69 12.06
N ASN A 69 14.41 10.76 13.01
CA ASN A 69 14.77 9.36 12.79
C ASN A 69 13.56 8.49 12.43
N VAL A 70 12.37 9.06 12.26
CA VAL A 70 11.16 8.34 11.84
C VAL A 70 10.95 8.55 10.35
N LEU A 71 11.33 7.55 9.56
CA LEU A 71 11.20 7.60 8.10
C LEU A 71 9.90 6.96 7.66
N THR A 72 9.23 7.56 6.68
CA THR A 72 8.07 6.97 6.01
C THR A 72 8.34 6.85 4.52
N LYS A 73 8.26 5.63 3.99
CA LYS A 73 8.30 5.36 2.55
C LYS A 73 6.89 5.24 2.01
N PHE A 74 6.68 5.76 0.80
CA PHE A 74 5.44 5.62 0.05
C PHE A 74 5.71 4.91 -1.26
N SER A 75 4.77 4.07 -1.67
CA SER A 75 4.73 3.46 -2.99
C SER A 75 3.33 3.59 -3.56
N GLU A 76 3.24 3.81 -4.86
CA GLU A 76 1.99 3.86 -5.58
C GLU A 76 1.92 2.67 -6.54
N PHE A 77 0.75 2.06 -6.63
CA PHE A 77 0.49 1.06 -7.65
C PHE A 77 -0.94 1.13 -8.17
N SER A 78 -1.08 0.81 -9.44
CA SER A 78 -2.36 0.79 -10.14
C SER A 78 -2.64 -0.60 -10.67
N LEU A 79 -3.87 -1.05 -10.45
CA LEU A 79 -4.40 -2.29 -10.99
C LEU A 79 -5.46 -1.94 -12.02
N ALA A 80 -5.33 -2.49 -13.22
CA ALA A 80 -6.29 -2.34 -14.29
C ALA A 80 -6.37 -3.65 -15.08
N TYR A 81 -7.44 -4.43 -14.92
CA TYR A 81 -7.68 -5.63 -15.71
C TYR A 81 -8.17 -5.26 -17.12
N PRO A 82 -7.69 -5.92 -18.20
CA PRO A 82 -6.71 -7.01 -18.25
C PRO A 82 -5.25 -6.55 -18.43
N SER A 83 -4.97 -5.25 -18.28
CA SER A 83 -3.64 -4.68 -18.55
C SER A 83 -2.58 -4.99 -17.50
N THR A 84 -2.96 -5.15 -16.24
CA THR A 84 -2.04 -5.51 -15.17
C THR A 84 -1.75 -7.00 -15.22
N GLN A 85 -0.49 -7.35 -15.44
CA GLN A 85 -0.04 -8.73 -15.45
C GLN A 85 -0.33 -9.41 -14.11
N TYR A 86 -0.77 -10.67 -14.19
CA TYR A 86 -1.11 -11.52 -13.05
C TYR A 86 -2.31 -11.08 -12.23
N TYR A 87 -3.03 -10.04 -12.63
CA TYR A 87 -4.30 -9.64 -12.03
C TYR A 87 -5.45 -10.16 -12.90
N ASP A 88 -6.27 -11.06 -12.36
CA ASP A 88 -7.38 -11.69 -13.07
C ASP A 88 -8.69 -11.42 -12.34
N CYS A 89 -9.75 -11.10 -13.09
CA CYS A 89 -11.02 -10.64 -12.55
C CYS A 89 -12.20 -11.39 -13.16
N ASP A 90 -13.05 -11.95 -12.30
CA ASP A 90 -14.39 -12.40 -12.66
C ASP A 90 -15.39 -11.25 -12.41
N MET A 91 -15.74 -10.55 -13.50
CA MET A 91 -16.67 -9.43 -13.43
C MET A 91 -18.13 -9.86 -13.24
N SER A 92 -18.44 -11.16 -13.34
CA SER A 92 -19.79 -11.65 -13.03
C SER A 92 -20.05 -11.69 -11.52
N THR A 93 -18.99 -11.83 -10.72
CA THR A 93 -19.02 -11.85 -9.24
C THR A 93 -18.33 -10.63 -8.61
N ALA A 94 -17.68 -9.79 -9.40
CA ALA A 94 -16.84 -8.67 -8.95
C ALA A 94 -15.73 -9.14 -8.00
N GLU A 95 -15.07 -10.23 -8.35
CA GLU A 95 -13.92 -10.78 -7.62
C GLU A 95 -12.67 -10.72 -8.48
N CYS A 96 -11.57 -10.28 -7.91
CA CYS A 96 -10.27 -10.28 -8.57
C CYS A 96 -9.22 -10.94 -7.67
N GLN A 97 -8.26 -11.61 -8.28
CA GLN A 97 -7.16 -12.25 -7.59
C GLN A 97 -5.86 -12.03 -8.34
N SER A 98 -4.76 -12.05 -7.59
CA SER A 98 -3.45 -12.13 -8.21
C SER A 98 -2.91 -13.56 -8.21
N THR A 99 -2.37 -13.98 -9.36
CA THR A 99 -1.72 -15.30 -9.53
C THR A 99 -0.23 -15.27 -9.22
N ALA A 100 0.34 -14.08 -8.97
CA ALA A 100 1.74 -13.88 -8.62
C ALA A 100 1.90 -12.64 -7.71
N VAL A 101 3.12 -12.37 -7.25
CA VAL A 101 3.40 -11.13 -6.51
C VAL A 101 3.40 -9.95 -7.47
N ILE A 102 2.58 -8.94 -7.18
CA ILE A 102 2.61 -7.64 -7.86
C ILE A 102 3.53 -6.72 -7.06
N VAL A 103 4.52 -6.13 -7.72
CA VAL A 103 5.53 -5.28 -7.09
C VAL A 103 5.21 -3.81 -7.33
N ALA A 104 5.07 -3.05 -6.25
CA ALA A 104 5.03 -1.59 -6.28
C ALA A 104 6.43 -1.03 -5.99
N LEU A 105 6.83 0.01 -6.72
CA LEU A 105 8.09 0.69 -6.48
C LEU A 105 7.88 1.84 -5.49
N VAL A 106 8.84 2.03 -4.59
CA VAL A 106 8.87 3.20 -3.70
C VAL A 106 9.03 4.46 -4.55
N THR A 107 8.11 5.41 -4.40
CA THR A 107 8.08 6.67 -5.15
C THR A 107 8.57 7.84 -4.32
N GLU A 108 8.40 7.78 -2.99
CA GLU A 108 8.75 8.86 -2.08
C GLU A 108 9.25 8.30 -0.74
N ALA A 109 10.14 9.04 -0.09
CA ALA A 109 10.58 8.79 1.29
C ALA A 109 10.71 10.13 2.03
N VAL A 110 10.14 10.22 3.23
CA VAL A 110 10.12 11.43 4.06
C VAL A 110 10.57 11.14 5.49
N ALA A 111 11.02 12.17 6.20
CA ALA A 111 11.46 12.15 7.61
C ALA A 111 10.66 13.18 8.44
#